data_AF-A0ABD0V5P8-F1
#
_entry.id   AF-A0ABD0V5P8-F1
#
_cell.length_a   1.000
_cell.length_b   1.000
_cell.length_c   1.000
_cell.angle_alpha   90.00
_cell.angle_beta   90.00
_cell.angle_gamma   90.00
#
_symmetry.space_group_name_H-M   'P 1'
#
loop_
_entity.id
_entity.type
_entity.pdbx_description
1 polymer ?
#
loop_
_entity_poly.entity_id
_entity_poly.type
_entity_poly.pdbx_seq_one_letter_code
_entity_poly.pdbx_strand_id
1 'polypeptide(L)'
;MIALAKQAKAAKYDLSSLKLIGSGGAPLGKDVMEEVAKSFPSVELVQGYGLTESCGTISKEFPQGKDRIYGSTGFLSVGIDGKVISVDTQKPLPPNQLGELCFRGPNIMQGYFNNPEATELTLDSEGWLHTGDLGYFDEKGQLFVVDRIKELIKYKGFQAIHIARGAGNSWSNLSLNLLVDKPKATLVAPAELEGLLLSHPDIIDAVVIPFPDVEAGEVPIAYVVRTANSSLTEADVQKFIANQVAPFKRLRRVTFVNSVPKSASGKILRRELIQKVRSSL
;
A
#
# COMPACT_ATOMS: atom_id res chain seq x y z
N MET A 1 -6.59 15.05 -2.41
CA MET A 1 -7.32 14.54 -3.59
C MET A 1 -8.65 13.87 -3.24
N ILE A 2 -8.70 12.97 -2.25
CA ILE A 2 -9.95 12.29 -1.82
C ILE A 2 -11.10 13.27 -1.47
N ALA A 3 -10.80 14.32 -0.69
CA ALA A 3 -11.82 15.32 -0.35
C ALA A 3 -12.38 16.05 -1.59
N LEU A 4 -11.52 16.38 -2.57
CA LEU A 4 -11.94 16.97 -3.83
C LEU A 4 -12.86 16.02 -4.61
N ALA A 5 -12.51 14.73 -4.72
CA ALA A 5 -13.34 13.73 -5.41
C ALA A 5 -14.79 13.68 -4.87
N LYS A 6 -14.94 13.79 -3.53
CA LYS A 6 -16.25 13.70 -2.87
C LYS A 6 -17.02 15.03 -2.89
N GLN A 7 -16.32 16.17 -2.84
CA GLN A 7 -16.93 17.49 -2.69
C GLN A 7 -17.04 18.29 -3.99
N ALA A 8 -16.38 17.89 -5.08
CA ALA A 8 -16.33 18.69 -6.30
C ALA A 8 -17.72 18.91 -6.95
N LYS A 9 -18.71 18.07 -6.62
CA LYS A 9 -20.11 18.25 -7.05
C LYS A 9 -20.83 19.40 -6.33
N ALA A 10 -20.28 19.92 -5.24
CA ALA A 10 -20.84 21.01 -4.43
C ALA A 10 -20.15 22.35 -4.75
N ALA A 11 -20.07 22.71 -6.03
CA ALA A 11 -19.34 23.90 -6.52
C ALA A 11 -19.85 25.19 -5.88
N LYS A 12 -19.11 25.68 -4.87
CA LYS A 12 -19.33 26.98 -4.19
C LYS A 12 -18.35 28.07 -4.63
N TYR A 13 -17.33 27.71 -5.40
CA TYR A 13 -16.19 28.56 -5.74
C TYR A 13 -15.84 28.44 -7.22
N ASP A 14 -15.40 29.54 -7.83
CA ASP A 14 -14.79 29.53 -9.16
C ASP A 14 -13.38 28.97 -9.07
N LEU A 15 -13.12 27.89 -9.82
CA LEU A 15 -11.83 27.19 -9.88
C LEU A 15 -11.22 27.23 -11.29
N SER A 16 -11.67 28.15 -12.14
CA SER A 16 -11.22 28.28 -13.54
C SER A 16 -9.71 28.55 -13.70
N SER A 17 -9.05 29.11 -12.68
CA SER A 17 -7.60 29.34 -12.68
C SER A 17 -6.78 28.09 -12.35
N LEU A 18 -7.41 27.01 -11.86
CA LEU A 18 -6.72 25.78 -11.51
C LEU A 18 -6.29 25.04 -12.77
N LYS A 19 -4.99 24.77 -12.89
CA LYS A 19 -4.40 24.10 -14.07
C LYS A 19 -3.84 22.71 -13.78
N LEU A 20 -3.36 22.49 -12.56
CA LEU A 20 -2.71 21.26 -12.17
C LEU A 20 -3.03 20.90 -10.71
N ILE A 21 -3.30 19.63 -10.45
CA ILE A 21 -3.40 19.06 -9.11
C ILE A 21 -2.38 17.91 -9.00
N GLY A 22 -1.38 18.08 -8.14
CA GLY A 22 -0.40 17.06 -7.82
C GLY A 22 -0.82 16.21 -6.62
N SER A 23 -0.51 14.92 -6.64
CA SER A 23 -0.61 14.02 -5.48
C SER A 23 0.65 13.18 -5.32
N GLY A 24 1.05 12.93 -4.08
CA GLY A 24 2.21 12.11 -3.74
C GLY A 24 2.29 11.85 -2.24
N GLY A 25 3.29 11.07 -1.82
CA GLY A 25 3.57 10.77 -0.40
C GLY A 25 2.66 9.72 0.25
N ALA A 26 1.50 9.41 -0.36
CA ALA A 26 0.63 8.32 0.05
C ALA A 26 -0.01 7.63 -1.17
N PRO A 27 -0.38 6.35 -1.07
CA PRO A 27 -1.13 5.66 -2.11
C PRO A 27 -2.43 6.41 -2.43
N LEU A 28 -2.76 6.45 -3.72
CA LEU A 28 -3.99 7.06 -4.20
C LEU A 28 -4.70 6.09 -5.14
N GLY A 29 -5.93 5.74 -4.80
CA GLY A 29 -6.74 4.83 -5.61
C GLY A 29 -7.07 5.39 -6.98
N LYS A 30 -7.01 4.54 -8.00
CA LYS A 30 -7.40 4.84 -9.39
C LYS A 30 -8.77 5.52 -9.47
N ASP A 31 -9.78 4.97 -8.80
CA ASP A 31 -11.16 5.47 -8.84
C ASP A 31 -11.27 6.91 -8.31
N VAL A 32 -10.46 7.27 -7.31
CA VAL A 32 -10.42 8.63 -6.76
C VAL A 32 -9.88 9.60 -7.80
N MET A 33 -8.81 9.22 -8.52
CA MET A 33 -8.26 10.06 -9.59
C MET A 33 -9.24 10.24 -10.75
N GLU A 34 -9.94 9.16 -11.14
CA GLU A 34 -10.96 9.22 -12.19
C GLU A 34 -12.10 10.16 -11.81
N GLU A 35 -12.59 10.12 -10.56
CA GLU A 35 -13.67 10.99 -10.11
C GLU A 35 -13.24 12.47 -10.04
N VAL A 36 -12.01 12.75 -9.63
CA VAL A 36 -11.44 14.10 -9.70
C VAL A 36 -11.31 14.56 -11.15
N ALA A 37 -10.85 13.69 -12.05
CA ALA A 37 -10.70 14.03 -13.47
C ALA A 37 -12.04 14.38 -14.13
N LYS A 38 -13.12 13.66 -13.78
CA LYS A 38 -14.49 13.99 -14.24
C LYS A 38 -14.95 15.36 -13.74
N SER A 39 -14.60 15.70 -12.51
CA SER A 39 -15.02 16.95 -11.88
C SER A 39 -14.20 18.16 -12.35
N PHE A 40 -12.97 17.92 -12.81
CA PHE A 40 -12.02 18.94 -13.25
C PHE A 40 -11.43 18.59 -14.63
N PRO A 41 -12.24 18.59 -15.71
CA PRO A 41 -11.83 18.07 -17.01
C PRO A 41 -10.72 18.88 -17.68
N SER A 42 -10.56 20.15 -17.33
CA SER A 42 -9.51 21.04 -17.84
C SER A 42 -8.23 21.04 -17.01
N VAL A 43 -8.16 20.24 -15.94
CA VAL A 43 -7.07 20.25 -14.97
C VAL A 43 -6.19 19.02 -15.14
N GLU A 44 -4.88 19.24 -15.20
CA GLU A 44 -3.91 18.15 -15.21
C GLU A 44 -3.83 17.51 -13.82
N LEU A 45 -4.06 16.20 -13.75
CA LEU A 45 -3.77 15.43 -12.56
C LEU A 45 -2.41 14.78 -12.74
N VAL A 46 -1.58 14.90 -11.72
CA VAL A 46 -0.22 14.35 -11.73
C VAL A 46 0.02 13.59 -10.45
N GLN A 47 0.34 12.32 -10.57
CA GLN A 47 0.88 11.53 -9.47
C GLN A 47 2.41 11.50 -9.49
N GLY A 48 3.01 11.45 -8.32
CA GLY A 48 4.43 11.22 -8.16
C GLY A 48 4.73 10.32 -6.96
N TYR A 49 5.84 9.62 -7.04
CA TYR A 49 6.35 8.78 -5.97
C TYR A 49 7.78 9.17 -5.61
N GLY A 50 8.09 9.05 -4.33
CA GLY A 50 9.37 9.43 -3.77
C GLY A 50 9.41 9.20 -2.27
N LEU A 51 10.62 9.17 -1.72
CA LEU A 51 10.92 9.01 -0.32
C LEU A 51 11.81 10.16 0.18
N THR A 52 12.00 10.24 1.49
CA THR A 52 12.94 11.23 2.05
C THR A 52 14.37 10.84 1.68
N GLU A 53 14.66 9.55 1.70
CA GLU A 53 15.92 8.89 1.37
C GLU A 53 16.30 9.04 -0.12
N SER A 54 15.34 9.39 -0.98
CA SER A 54 15.57 9.74 -2.40
C SER A 54 15.58 11.25 -2.66
N CYS A 55 15.67 12.07 -1.60
CA CYS A 55 15.58 13.53 -1.65
C CYS A 55 14.35 14.03 -2.42
N GLY A 56 13.22 13.34 -2.28
CA GLY A 56 11.99 13.64 -3.00
C GLY A 56 11.72 12.68 -4.16
N THR A 57 11.34 13.22 -5.31
CA THR A 57 10.71 12.48 -6.41
C THR A 57 11.63 11.46 -7.08
N ILE A 58 11.17 10.20 -7.14
CA ILE A 58 11.72 9.13 -7.97
C ILE A 58 11.01 9.10 -9.32
N SER A 59 9.68 9.06 -9.31
CA SER A 59 8.86 9.02 -10.52
C SER A 59 7.79 10.09 -10.52
N LYS A 60 7.39 10.49 -11.73
CA LYS A 60 6.32 11.46 -11.95
C LYS A 60 5.57 11.12 -13.22
N GLU A 61 4.25 11.30 -13.18
CA GLU A 61 3.44 11.29 -14.38
C GLU A 61 3.73 12.50 -15.27
N PHE A 62 3.92 12.23 -16.56
CA PHE A 62 3.95 13.25 -17.61
C PHE A 62 2.74 13.02 -18.51
N PRO A 63 1.58 13.60 -18.20
CA PRO A 63 0.41 13.44 -19.05
C PRO A 63 0.66 14.07 -20.43
N GLN A 64 1.04 13.25 -21.41
CA GLN A 64 1.07 13.64 -22.82
C GLN A 64 -0.23 13.17 -23.49
N GLY A 65 -1.18 14.09 -23.67
CA GLY A 65 -2.42 13.81 -24.39
C GLY A 65 -3.53 13.14 -23.56
N LYS A 66 -4.47 12.48 -24.25
CA LYS A 66 -5.72 11.96 -23.66
C LYS A 66 -5.61 10.57 -23.02
N ASP A 67 -4.52 9.85 -23.25
CA ASP A 67 -4.34 8.47 -22.77
C ASP A 67 -3.71 8.46 -21.36
N ARG A 68 -4.48 8.90 -20.37
CA ARG A 68 -4.07 8.89 -18.96
C ARG A 68 -4.19 7.47 -18.38
N ILE A 69 -3.09 6.94 -17.86
CA ILE A 69 -3.07 5.66 -17.16
C ILE A 69 -3.24 5.91 -15.66
N TYR A 70 -4.48 5.81 -15.18
CA TYR A 70 -4.76 5.98 -13.75
C TYR A 70 -4.17 4.83 -12.92
N GLY A 71 -3.57 5.18 -11.78
CA GLY A 71 -2.97 4.24 -10.83
C GLY A 71 -1.45 4.09 -10.97
N SER A 72 -0.88 4.66 -12.03
CA SER A 72 0.56 4.77 -12.23
C SER A 72 1.11 5.96 -11.45
N THR A 73 2.38 5.90 -11.08
CA THR A 73 3.16 7.05 -10.58
C THR A 73 4.03 7.66 -11.66
N GLY A 74 3.86 7.20 -12.90
CA GLY A 74 4.52 7.69 -14.10
C GLY A 74 5.89 7.08 -14.34
N PHE A 75 6.76 7.86 -14.97
CA PHE A 75 8.09 7.42 -15.38
C PHE A 75 9.15 7.87 -14.38
N LEU A 76 10.27 7.16 -14.35
CA LEU A 76 11.43 7.58 -13.57
C LEU A 76 11.92 8.95 -14.01
N SER A 77 12.36 9.73 -13.04
CA SER A 77 13.03 11.00 -13.28
C SER A 77 14.37 10.76 -13.99
N VAL A 78 14.81 11.75 -14.77
CA VAL A 78 16.06 11.65 -15.53
C VAL A 78 17.23 11.39 -14.60
N GLY A 79 18.10 10.43 -14.99
CA GLY A 79 19.29 10.06 -14.22
C GLY A 79 19.04 9.09 -13.06
N ILE A 80 17.82 8.54 -12.95
CA ILE A 80 17.49 7.49 -11.99
C ILE A 80 17.38 6.14 -12.69
N ASP A 81 18.16 5.18 -12.21
CA ASP A 81 18.01 3.77 -12.53
C ASP A 81 17.00 3.14 -11.56
N GLY A 82 16.12 2.26 -12.06
CA GLY A 82 15.17 1.51 -11.25
C GLY A 82 15.18 0.03 -11.59
N LYS A 83 15.05 -0.82 -10.57
CA LYS A 83 14.83 -2.26 -10.72
C LYS A 83 13.76 -2.74 -9.77
N VAL A 84 13.15 -3.88 -10.11
CA VAL A 84 12.24 -4.60 -9.22
C VAL A 84 12.90 -5.92 -8.87
N ILE A 85 12.98 -6.25 -7.58
CA ILE A 85 13.55 -7.51 -7.11
C ILE A 85 12.53 -8.36 -6.39
N SER A 86 12.65 -9.67 -6.52
CA SER A 86 11.83 -10.62 -5.77
C SER A 86 12.08 -10.47 -4.27
N VAL A 87 11.01 -10.30 -3.49
CA VAL A 87 11.09 -10.25 -2.02
C VAL A 87 11.66 -11.56 -1.44
N ASP A 88 11.45 -12.68 -2.13
CA ASP A 88 11.89 -14.01 -1.68
C ASP A 88 13.33 -14.31 -2.10
N THR A 89 13.68 -14.05 -3.37
CA THR A 89 14.95 -14.51 -3.97
C THR A 89 15.97 -13.40 -4.16
N GLN A 90 15.59 -12.14 -3.97
CA GLN A 90 16.43 -10.96 -4.18
C GLN A 90 16.97 -10.84 -5.62
N LYS A 91 16.35 -11.55 -6.58
CA LYS A 91 16.72 -11.50 -8.00
C LYS A 91 15.86 -10.48 -8.75
N PRO A 92 16.42 -9.82 -9.79
CA PRO A 92 15.65 -8.93 -10.66
C PRO A 92 14.45 -9.64 -11.30
N LEU A 93 13.34 -8.93 -11.41
CA LEU A 93 12.11 -9.39 -12.02
C LEU A 93 11.84 -8.66 -13.36
N PRO A 94 11.20 -9.33 -14.33
CA PRO A 94 10.78 -8.70 -15.57
C PRO A 94 9.56 -7.77 -15.33
N PRO A 95 9.16 -6.98 -16.34
CA PRO A 95 7.95 -6.16 -16.27
C PRO A 95 6.71 -6.95 -15.87
N ASN A 96 5.75 -6.26 -15.26
CA ASN A 96 4.48 -6.76 -14.72
C ASN A 96 4.60 -7.79 -13.58
N GLN A 97 5.78 -7.95 -12.98
CA GLN A 97 5.97 -8.78 -11.80
C GLN A 97 6.18 -7.94 -10.54
N LEU A 98 5.43 -8.28 -9.48
CA LEU A 98 5.50 -7.60 -8.20
C LEU A 98 6.77 -7.98 -7.43
N GLY A 99 7.47 -6.96 -6.96
CA GLY A 99 8.63 -7.11 -6.10
C GLY A 99 8.97 -5.81 -5.37
N GLU A 100 10.07 -5.82 -4.64
CA GLU A 100 10.60 -4.62 -4.00
C GLU A 100 11.16 -3.67 -5.06
N LEU A 101 10.79 -2.39 -4.93
CA LEU A 101 11.31 -1.31 -5.75
C LEU A 101 12.68 -0.87 -5.22
N CYS A 102 13.69 -0.88 -6.09
CA CYS A 102 15.02 -0.36 -5.77
C CYS A 102 15.45 0.71 -6.77
N PHE A 103 16.07 1.78 -6.28
CA PHE A 103 16.48 2.92 -7.11
C PHE A 103 17.92 3.33 -6.86
N ARG A 104 18.58 3.83 -7.91
CA ARG A 104 19.92 4.41 -7.81
C ARG A 104 19.97 5.66 -8.66
N GLY A 105 20.62 6.70 -8.14
CA GLY A 105 20.71 7.98 -8.84
C GLY A 105 21.38 9.06 -8.01
N PRO A 106 21.64 10.23 -8.59
CA PRO A 106 22.33 11.34 -7.92
C PRO A 106 21.49 11.99 -6.81
N ASN A 107 20.19 11.71 -6.75
CA ASN A 107 19.26 12.23 -5.74
C ASN A 107 19.14 11.32 -4.51
N ILE A 108 19.77 10.14 -4.49
CA ILE A 108 19.74 9.25 -3.33
C ILE A 108 20.59 9.87 -2.20
N MET A 109 20.09 9.78 -0.96
CA MET A 109 20.77 10.32 0.22
C MET A 109 22.17 9.74 0.42
N GLN A 110 23.00 10.45 1.17
CA GLN A 110 24.32 9.94 1.59
C GLN A 110 24.22 8.83 2.64
N GLY A 111 23.14 8.83 3.43
CA GLY A 111 22.91 7.90 4.53
C GLY A 111 22.19 8.57 5.70
N TYR A 112 21.93 7.78 6.73
CA TYR A 112 21.34 8.30 7.97
C TYR A 112 22.43 8.87 8.88
N PHE A 113 22.15 10.04 9.46
CA PHE A 113 23.06 10.71 10.39
C PHE A 113 23.37 9.84 11.61
N ASN A 114 24.66 9.58 11.87
CA ASN A 114 25.17 8.75 12.97
C ASN A 114 24.54 7.34 13.05
N ASN A 115 24.08 6.78 11.91
CA ASN A 115 23.48 5.45 11.87
C ASN A 115 23.95 4.65 10.64
N PRO A 116 25.21 4.15 10.66
CA PRO A 116 25.77 3.38 9.55
C PRO A 116 25.02 2.05 9.33
N GLU A 117 24.58 1.38 10.39
CA GLU A 117 23.83 0.12 10.28
C GLU A 117 22.51 0.31 9.50
N ALA A 118 21.70 1.31 9.85
CA ALA A 118 20.48 1.60 9.10
C ALA A 118 20.78 2.04 7.66
N THR A 119 21.93 2.67 7.43
CA THR A 119 22.37 3.08 6.09
C THR A 119 22.68 1.86 5.24
N GLU A 120 23.47 0.91 5.75
CA GLU A 120 23.82 -0.34 5.04
C GLU A 120 22.61 -1.26 4.82
N LEU A 121 21.62 -1.22 5.71
CA LEU A 121 20.35 -1.94 5.52
C LEU A 121 19.44 -1.32 4.45
N THR A 122 19.66 -0.05 4.10
CA THR A 122 18.80 0.72 3.19
C THR A 122 19.48 0.98 1.84
N LEU A 123 20.80 1.16 1.83
CA LEU A 123 21.64 1.36 0.67
C LEU A 123 22.61 0.19 0.57
N ASP A 124 22.50 -0.59 -0.50
CA ASP A 124 23.44 -1.69 -0.72
C ASP A 124 24.82 -1.19 -1.19
N SER A 125 25.79 -2.09 -1.25
CA SER A 125 27.16 -1.79 -1.65
C SER A 125 27.31 -1.31 -3.10
N GLU A 126 26.27 -1.48 -3.94
CA GLU A 126 26.21 -0.99 -5.31
C GLU A 126 25.49 0.37 -5.43
N GLY A 127 25.04 0.94 -4.30
CA GLY A 127 24.36 2.22 -4.20
C GLY A 127 22.86 2.16 -4.51
N TRP A 128 22.24 0.99 -4.50
CA TRP A 128 20.78 0.89 -4.64
C TRP A 128 20.08 1.17 -3.31
N LEU A 129 19.14 2.11 -3.34
CA LEU A 129 18.14 2.33 -2.30
C LEU A 129 17.07 1.24 -2.36
N HIS A 130 17.01 0.43 -1.30
CA HIS A 130 15.94 -0.52 -1.03
C HIS A 130 14.79 0.21 -0.33
N THR A 131 13.68 0.39 -1.04
CA THR A 131 12.61 1.28 -0.59
C THR A 131 11.73 0.64 0.49
N GLY A 132 11.69 -0.69 0.56
CA GLY A 132 10.68 -1.44 1.31
C GLY A 132 9.26 -1.29 0.74
N ASP A 133 9.11 -0.77 -0.48
CA ASP A 133 7.84 -0.63 -1.19
C ASP A 133 7.70 -1.73 -2.25
N LEU A 134 6.50 -2.31 -2.32
CA LEU A 134 6.11 -3.31 -3.30
C LEU A 134 5.54 -2.60 -4.54
N GLY A 135 6.04 -2.95 -5.71
CA GLY A 135 5.55 -2.40 -6.97
C GLY A 135 6.05 -3.18 -8.18
N TYR A 136 5.75 -2.63 -9.36
CA TYR A 136 6.21 -3.17 -10.64
C TYR A 136 6.30 -2.07 -11.70
N PHE A 137 7.05 -2.35 -12.77
CA PHE A 137 6.96 -1.59 -14.01
C PHE A 137 6.11 -2.31 -15.03
N ASP A 138 5.30 -1.60 -15.81
CA ASP A 138 4.68 -2.19 -16.99
C ASP A 138 5.66 -2.29 -18.17
N GLU A 139 5.21 -2.86 -19.29
CA GLU A 139 6.04 -3.02 -20.51
C GLU A 139 6.48 -1.68 -21.13
N LYS A 140 5.80 -0.59 -20.79
CA LYS A 140 6.11 0.75 -21.27
C LYS A 140 7.07 1.49 -20.34
N GLY A 141 7.38 0.94 -19.17
CA GLY A 141 8.26 1.55 -18.17
C GLY A 141 7.53 2.47 -17.17
N GLN A 142 6.20 2.36 -17.06
CA GLN A 142 5.44 3.08 -16.03
C GLN A 142 5.52 2.37 -14.68
N LEU A 143 5.75 3.13 -13.61
CA LEU A 143 5.88 2.61 -12.25
C LEU A 143 4.53 2.56 -11.54
N PHE A 144 4.16 1.38 -11.05
CA PHE A 144 3.00 1.16 -10.20
C PHE A 144 3.45 0.79 -8.79
N VAL A 145 3.11 1.63 -7.83
CA VAL A 145 3.39 1.41 -6.41
C VAL A 145 2.15 0.82 -5.76
N VAL A 146 2.28 -0.37 -5.20
CA VAL A 146 1.15 -1.13 -4.65
C VAL A 146 1.00 -0.91 -3.16
N ASP A 147 2.02 -1.21 -2.37
CA ASP A 147 1.95 -1.09 -0.91
C ASP A 147 3.35 -1.11 -0.28
N ARG A 148 3.41 -0.94 1.04
CA ARG A 148 4.60 -1.16 1.86
C ARG A 148 4.75 -2.64 2.19
N ILE A 149 5.93 -3.22 1.98
CA ILE A 149 6.19 -4.65 2.25
C ILE A 149 5.88 -5.00 3.72
N LYS A 150 6.24 -4.11 4.64
CA LYS A 150 5.99 -4.28 6.09
C LYS A 150 4.50 -4.15 6.47
N GLU A 151 3.65 -3.63 5.60
CA GLU A 151 2.21 -3.45 5.83
C GLU A 151 1.35 -4.56 5.21
N LEU A 152 1.94 -5.43 4.38
CA LEU A 152 1.24 -6.55 3.77
C LEU A 152 0.68 -7.53 4.82
N ILE A 153 -0.58 -7.90 4.63
CA ILE A 153 -1.28 -8.86 5.48
C ILE A 153 -0.95 -10.27 4.98
N LYS A 154 -0.48 -11.13 5.88
CA LYS A 154 0.01 -12.48 5.56
C LYS A 154 -1.11 -13.52 5.73
N TYR A 155 -1.91 -13.72 4.68
CA TYR A 155 -2.98 -14.71 4.69
C TYR A 155 -2.48 -16.11 4.33
N LYS A 156 -2.72 -17.08 5.22
CA LYS A 156 -2.31 -18.50 5.12
C LYS A 156 -0.81 -18.72 4.85
N GLY A 157 0.04 -17.79 5.28
CA GLY A 157 1.49 -17.83 5.03
C GLY A 157 2.33 -18.49 6.11
N PHE A 158 1.76 -18.72 7.28
CA PHE A 158 2.43 -19.37 8.40
C PHE A 158 1.39 -20.20 9.14
N GLN A 159 1.44 -21.52 9.03
CA GLN A 159 0.88 -22.33 10.12
C GLN A 159 1.81 -22.09 11.31
N ALA A 160 1.30 -21.39 12.32
CA ALA A 160 1.98 -21.27 13.59
C ALA A 160 2.19 -22.68 14.14
N ILE A 161 3.42 -23.17 14.12
CA ILE A 161 3.79 -24.34 14.92
C ILE A 161 3.63 -23.88 16.36
N HIS A 162 2.50 -24.23 16.97
CA HIS A 162 2.32 -24.14 18.41
C HIS A 162 3.24 -25.22 19.01
N ILE A 163 4.52 -24.89 19.23
CA ILE A 163 5.36 -25.75 20.08
C ILE A 163 4.87 -25.50 21.50
N ALA A 164 3.90 -26.31 21.92
CA ALA A 164 3.59 -26.44 23.33
C ALA A 164 4.89 -26.84 24.03
N ARG A 165 5.37 -26.01 24.98
CA ARG A 165 6.46 -26.36 25.87
C ARG A 165 5.99 -27.51 26.76
N GLY A 166 6.15 -28.74 26.29
CA GLY A 166 6.13 -29.92 27.14
C GLY A 166 7.43 -29.96 27.94
N ALA A 167 7.33 -29.92 29.26
CA ALA A 167 8.45 -30.14 30.16
C ALA A 167 9.06 -31.53 29.89
N GLY A 168 10.33 -31.58 29.47
CA GLY A 168 11.02 -32.85 29.23
C GLY A 168 12.24 -32.67 28.34
N ASN A 169 13.42 -32.80 28.92
CA ASN A 169 14.69 -32.61 28.24
C ASN A 169 15.05 -33.86 27.40
N SER A 170 14.69 -33.89 26.11
CA SER A 170 15.45 -34.67 25.11
C SER A 170 15.19 -34.16 23.69
N TRP A 171 16.18 -33.52 23.09
CA TRP A 171 16.17 -33.21 21.66
C TRP A 171 16.67 -34.44 20.90
N SER A 172 15.75 -35.32 20.49
CA SER A 172 16.06 -36.40 19.55
C SER A 172 15.24 -36.23 18.28
N ASN A 173 15.93 -35.79 17.21
CA ASN A 173 15.66 -36.04 15.80
C ASN A 173 14.22 -36.39 15.39
N LEU A 174 13.30 -35.42 15.42
CA LEU A 174 12.11 -35.47 14.55
C LEU A 174 12.39 -34.66 13.28
N SER A 175 12.79 -35.40 12.26
CA SER A 175 12.61 -35.17 10.81
C SER A 175 12.71 -33.73 10.28
N LEU A 176 13.90 -33.44 9.71
CA LEU A 176 14.20 -32.33 8.79
C LEU A 176 13.42 -32.39 7.44
N ASN A 177 12.38 -33.23 7.32
CA ASN A 177 11.68 -33.53 6.07
C ASN A 177 10.29 -32.89 5.94
N LEU A 178 9.92 -31.95 6.84
CA LEU A 178 8.66 -31.18 6.75
C LEU A 178 8.86 -29.72 6.26
N LEU A 179 9.96 -29.47 5.54
CA LEU A 179 10.22 -28.20 4.84
C LEU A 179 10.10 -28.32 3.32
N VAL A 180 9.38 -29.35 2.84
CA VAL A 180 9.03 -29.51 1.43
C VAL A 180 7.60 -28.97 1.28
N ASP A 181 7.45 -27.89 0.50
CA ASP A 181 6.22 -27.14 0.24
C ASP A 181 5.54 -26.46 1.44
N LYS A 182 6.18 -25.41 1.97
CA LYS A 182 5.39 -24.38 2.66
C LYS A 182 4.55 -23.65 1.60
N PRO A 183 3.20 -23.63 1.70
CA PRO A 183 2.40 -22.85 0.78
C PRO A 183 2.85 -21.40 0.84
N LYS A 184 3.15 -20.81 -0.33
CA LYS A 184 3.57 -19.41 -0.43
C LYS A 184 2.54 -18.54 0.28
N ALA A 185 3.00 -17.72 1.22
CA ALA A 185 2.16 -16.76 1.91
C ALA A 185 1.41 -15.91 0.89
N THR A 186 0.08 -15.93 0.95
CA THR A 186 -0.71 -15.08 0.08
C THR A 186 -0.72 -13.69 0.71
N LEU A 187 -0.11 -12.73 0.00
CA LEU A 187 0.00 -11.36 0.47
C LEU A 187 -1.25 -10.59 0.05
N VAL A 188 -1.84 -9.90 1.02
CA VAL A 188 -2.96 -8.97 0.78
C VAL A 188 -2.44 -7.57 1.05
N ALA A 189 -2.54 -6.68 0.05
CA ALA A 189 -2.18 -5.28 0.16
C ALA A 189 -3.35 -4.49 0.79
N PRO A 190 -3.20 -3.92 2.01
CA PRO A 190 -4.18 -3.00 2.56
C PRO A 190 -4.60 -1.87 1.61
N ALA A 191 -3.66 -1.26 0.89
CA ALA A 191 -3.92 -0.10 0.05
C ALA A 191 -4.90 -0.42 -1.11
N GLU A 192 -4.87 -1.65 -1.63
CA GLU A 192 -5.84 -2.12 -2.63
C GLU A 192 -7.27 -2.11 -2.06
N LEU A 193 -7.44 -2.69 -0.87
CA LEU A 193 -8.74 -2.75 -0.19
C LEU A 193 -9.22 -1.36 0.25
N GLU A 194 -8.32 -0.49 0.69
CA GLU A 194 -8.61 0.90 1.04
C GLU A 194 -9.07 1.69 -0.19
N GLY A 195 -8.41 1.52 -1.33
CA GLY A 195 -8.83 2.12 -2.60
C GLY A 195 -10.27 1.74 -2.97
N LEU A 196 -10.60 0.45 -2.87
CA LEU A 196 -11.97 -0.05 -3.11
C LEU A 196 -12.97 0.52 -2.10
N LEU A 197 -12.64 0.52 -0.80
CA LEU A 197 -13.52 1.09 0.22
C LEU A 197 -13.83 2.57 -0.06
N LEU A 198 -12.83 3.35 -0.48
CA LEU A 198 -12.97 4.78 -0.76
C LEU A 198 -13.79 5.09 -2.01
N SER A 199 -13.97 4.12 -2.93
CA SER A 199 -14.83 4.25 -4.10
C SER A 199 -16.32 4.13 -3.73
N HIS A 200 -16.65 3.61 -2.54
CA HIS A 200 -18.03 3.59 -2.05
C HIS A 200 -18.51 5.02 -1.70
N PRO A 201 -19.70 5.46 -2.16
CA PRO A 201 -20.19 6.83 -1.95
C PRO A 201 -20.35 7.20 -0.47
N ASP A 202 -20.77 6.24 0.35
CA ASP A 202 -21.02 6.43 1.78
C ASP A 202 -19.80 6.29 2.70
N ILE A 203 -18.61 6.00 2.15
CA ILE A 203 -17.38 5.85 2.94
C ILE A 203 -16.48 7.03 2.65
N ILE A 204 -16.17 7.87 3.63
CA ILE A 204 -15.31 9.05 3.41
C ILE A 204 -13.81 8.76 3.62
N ASP A 205 -13.51 7.80 4.50
CA ASP A 205 -12.14 7.42 4.84
C ASP A 205 -12.12 5.96 5.30
N ALA A 206 -11.01 5.26 5.07
CA ALA A 206 -10.87 3.87 5.46
C ALA A 206 -9.41 3.48 5.71
N VAL A 207 -9.21 2.49 6.56
CA VAL A 207 -7.91 1.87 6.81
C VAL A 207 -8.09 0.38 7.07
N VAL A 208 -7.26 -0.46 6.43
CA VAL A 208 -7.33 -1.92 6.51
C VAL A 208 -6.11 -2.48 7.22
N ILE A 209 -6.27 -3.14 8.35
CA ILE A 209 -5.13 -3.67 9.12
C ILE A 209 -5.16 -5.19 9.21
N PRO A 210 -3.99 -5.85 9.44
CA PRO A 210 -3.96 -7.26 9.79
C PRO A 210 -4.61 -7.49 11.17
N PHE A 211 -5.44 -8.53 11.25
CA PHE A 211 -5.96 -9.08 12.50
C PHE A 211 -5.47 -10.52 12.67
N PRO A 212 -4.94 -10.92 13.84
CA PRO A 212 -4.52 -12.29 14.09
C PRO A 212 -5.68 -13.28 13.92
N ASP A 213 -5.44 -14.37 13.19
CA ASP A 213 -6.41 -15.43 12.94
C ASP A 213 -5.76 -16.80 13.13
N VAL A 214 -6.46 -17.71 13.81
CA VAL A 214 -5.91 -19.02 14.20
C VAL A 214 -5.62 -19.90 12.98
N GLU A 215 -6.43 -19.80 11.92
CA GLU A 215 -6.31 -20.65 10.73
C GLU A 215 -5.51 -19.98 9.61
N ALA A 216 -5.72 -18.68 9.42
CA ALA A 216 -5.12 -17.92 8.34
C ALA A 216 -3.83 -17.19 8.76
N GLY A 217 -3.46 -17.20 10.04
CA GLY A 217 -2.36 -16.38 10.57
C GLY A 217 -2.78 -14.92 10.71
N GLU A 218 -3.04 -14.26 9.57
CA GLU A 218 -3.60 -12.91 9.54
C GLU A 218 -4.77 -12.81 8.54
N VAL A 219 -5.76 -11.99 8.90
CA VAL A 219 -6.90 -11.66 8.05
C VAL A 219 -7.11 -10.14 7.98
N PRO A 220 -7.62 -9.60 6.86
CA PRO A 220 -7.86 -8.18 6.75
C PRO A 220 -9.11 -7.76 7.53
N ILE A 221 -9.00 -6.71 8.34
CA ILE A 221 -10.12 -6.00 8.96
C ILE A 221 -10.06 -4.52 8.60
N ALA A 222 -11.20 -3.84 8.56
CA ALA A 222 -11.26 -2.42 8.20
C ALA A 222 -11.79 -1.55 9.35
N TYR A 223 -11.22 -0.36 9.49
CA TYR A 223 -11.87 0.76 10.15
C TYR A 223 -12.40 1.72 9.09
N VAL A 224 -13.67 2.10 9.20
CA VAL A 224 -14.39 2.86 8.17
C VAL A 224 -15.00 4.12 8.78
N VAL A 225 -14.84 5.25 8.10
CA VAL A 225 -15.52 6.51 8.42
C VAL A 225 -16.63 6.71 7.40
N ARG A 226 -17.86 6.87 7.88
CA ARG A 226 -19.03 7.07 7.02
C ARG A 226 -19.24 8.53 6.62
N THR A 227 -20.00 8.76 5.55
CA THR A 227 -20.64 10.05 5.29
C THR A 227 -21.67 10.38 6.39
N ALA A 228 -21.97 11.67 6.55
CA ALA A 228 -23.04 12.10 7.45
C ALA A 228 -24.37 11.47 7.02
N ASN A 229 -25.11 10.91 7.99
CA ASN A 229 -26.41 10.25 7.82
C ASN A 229 -26.40 8.88 7.11
N SER A 230 -25.23 8.27 6.87
CA SER A 230 -25.19 6.94 6.28
C SER A 230 -25.60 5.84 7.26
N SER A 231 -26.47 4.94 6.80
CA SER A 231 -26.92 3.73 7.50
C SER A 231 -26.11 2.48 7.16
N LEU A 232 -24.98 2.62 6.46
CA LEU A 232 -24.15 1.51 5.96
C LEU A 232 -23.79 0.50 7.06
N THR A 233 -24.18 -0.77 6.93
CA THR A 233 -23.86 -1.77 7.96
C THR A 233 -22.49 -2.42 7.70
N GLU A 234 -21.96 -3.14 8.70
CA GLU A 234 -20.74 -3.96 8.50
C GLU A 234 -20.93 -4.99 7.37
N ALA A 235 -22.08 -5.65 7.32
CA ALA A 235 -22.41 -6.63 6.29
C ALA A 235 -22.44 -6.01 4.88
N ASP A 236 -22.96 -4.78 4.75
CA ASP A 236 -22.98 -4.06 3.47
C ASP A 236 -21.55 -3.80 2.96
N VAL A 237 -20.66 -3.34 3.85
CA VAL A 237 -19.25 -3.08 3.50
C VAL A 237 -18.53 -4.38 3.12
N GLN A 238 -18.71 -5.44 3.91
CA GLN A 238 -18.10 -6.75 3.62
C GLN A 238 -18.58 -7.30 2.28
N LYS A 239 -19.89 -7.22 2.01
CA LYS A 239 -20.48 -7.66 0.74
C LYS A 239 -19.95 -6.84 -0.44
N PHE A 240 -19.88 -5.52 -0.28
CA PHE A 240 -19.34 -4.62 -1.30
C PHE A 240 -17.92 -5.01 -1.71
N ILE A 241 -17.03 -5.25 -0.74
CA ILE A 241 -15.65 -5.70 -1.03
C ILE A 241 -15.64 -7.12 -1.59
N ALA A 242 -16.40 -8.05 -1.00
CA ALA A 242 -16.39 -9.46 -1.39
C ALA A 242 -16.81 -9.73 -2.84
N ASN A 243 -17.58 -8.84 -3.45
CA ASN A 243 -17.99 -8.90 -4.86
C ASN A 243 -16.88 -8.51 -5.84
N GLN A 244 -15.81 -7.88 -5.36
CA GLN A 244 -14.76 -7.29 -6.20
C GLN A 244 -13.40 -7.98 -6.02
N VAL A 245 -13.24 -8.77 -4.95
CA VAL A 245 -11.95 -9.37 -4.59
C VAL A 245 -12.03 -10.87 -4.37
N ALA A 246 -10.89 -11.54 -4.55
CA ALA A 246 -10.74 -12.96 -4.27
C ALA A 246 -11.02 -13.30 -2.79
N PRO A 247 -11.45 -14.53 -2.46
CA PRO A 247 -11.89 -14.90 -1.11
C PRO A 247 -10.91 -14.57 0.03
N PHE A 248 -9.61 -14.67 -0.21
CA PHE A 248 -8.56 -14.41 0.78
C PHE A 248 -8.34 -12.91 1.09
N LYS A 249 -8.82 -12.01 0.21
CA LYS A 249 -8.75 -10.55 0.43
C LYS A 249 -10.00 -9.99 1.13
N ARG A 250 -11.01 -10.83 1.39
CA ARG A 250 -12.29 -10.39 1.97
C ARG A 250 -12.13 -9.94 3.41
N LEU A 251 -12.73 -8.79 3.74
CA LEU A 251 -12.72 -8.24 5.09
C LEU A 251 -13.43 -9.18 6.08
N ARG A 252 -12.75 -9.52 7.17
CA ARG A 252 -13.32 -10.35 8.25
C ARG A 252 -14.13 -9.55 9.26
N ARG A 253 -13.80 -8.28 9.45
CA ARG A 253 -14.49 -7.38 10.36
C ARG A 253 -14.43 -5.95 9.85
N VAL A 254 -15.48 -5.19 10.10
CA VAL A 254 -15.55 -3.75 9.83
C VAL A 254 -15.97 -3.01 11.09
N THR A 255 -15.19 -2.03 11.51
CA THR A 255 -15.50 -1.18 12.66
C THR A 255 -15.65 0.27 12.23
N PHE A 256 -16.76 0.91 12.60
CA PHE A 256 -16.98 2.30 12.26
C PHE A 256 -16.32 3.22 13.29
N VAL A 257 -15.60 4.23 12.80
CA VAL A 257 -14.86 5.21 13.61
C VAL A 257 -15.15 6.62 13.12
N ASN A 258 -14.92 7.61 13.99
CA ASN A 258 -15.12 9.01 13.64
C ASN A 258 -14.03 9.56 12.72
N SER A 259 -12.81 9.01 12.79
CA SER A 259 -11.66 9.44 11.99
C SER A 259 -10.58 8.36 11.91
N VAL A 260 -9.86 8.29 10.79
CA VAL A 260 -8.63 7.48 10.65
C VAL A 260 -7.44 8.28 11.19
N PRO A 261 -6.59 7.71 12.07
CA PRO A 261 -5.40 8.40 12.57
C PRO A 261 -4.37 8.59 11.45
N LYS A 262 -3.98 9.84 11.21
CA LYS A 262 -3.03 10.24 10.17
C LYS A 262 -2.03 11.24 10.74
N SER A 263 -0.79 11.19 10.24
CA SER A 263 0.22 12.22 10.49
C SER A 263 -0.10 13.53 9.76
N ALA A 264 0.65 14.59 10.04
CA ALA A 264 0.50 15.89 9.38
C ALA A 264 0.70 15.83 7.85
N SER A 265 1.51 14.88 7.34
CA SER A 265 1.70 14.66 5.90
C SER A 265 0.61 13.78 5.26
N GLY A 266 -0.42 13.38 6.02
CA GLY A 266 -1.52 12.54 5.55
C GLY A 266 -1.25 11.04 5.59
N LYS A 267 -0.05 10.61 6.01
CA LYS A 267 0.29 9.17 6.15
C LYS A 267 -0.53 8.53 7.28
N ILE A 268 -1.18 7.40 6.98
CA ILE A 268 -1.96 6.61 7.93
C ILE A 268 -1.05 6.05 9.03
N LEU A 269 -1.45 6.21 10.29
CA LEU A 269 -0.73 5.70 11.46
C LEU A 269 -1.14 4.25 11.79
N ARG A 270 -0.94 3.35 10.82
CA ARG A 270 -1.41 1.94 10.88
C ARG A 270 -0.92 1.20 12.12
N ARG A 271 0.29 1.50 12.58
CA ARG A 271 0.92 0.92 13.78
C ARG A 271 0.08 1.11 15.04
N GLU A 272 -0.51 2.28 15.24
CA GLU A 272 -1.32 2.58 16.43
C GLU A 272 -2.58 1.71 16.48
N LEU A 273 -3.24 1.54 15.33
CA LEU A 273 -4.42 0.70 15.20
C LEU A 273 -4.10 -0.78 15.41
N ILE A 274 -3.00 -1.27 14.84
CA ILE A 274 -2.53 -2.65 15.06
C ILE A 274 -2.22 -2.88 16.55
N GLN A 275 -1.55 -1.94 17.21
CA GLN A 275 -1.22 -2.06 18.62
C GLN A 275 -2.49 -2.08 19.49
N LYS A 276 -3.46 -1.22 19.19
CA LYS A 276 -4.76 -1.19 19.89
C LYS A 276 -5.48 -2.53 19.80
N VAL A 277 -5.55 -3.12 18.60
CA VAL A 277 -6.15 -4.43 18.40
C VAL A 277 -5.42 -5.52 19.18
N ARG A 278 -4.08 -5.55 19.11
CA ARG A 278 -3.28 -6.55 19.82
C ARG A 278 -3.37 -6.43 21.34
N SER A 279 -3.56 -5.22 21.87
CA SER A 279 -3.74 -5.01 23.32
C SER A 279 -5.12 -5.42 23.85
N SER A 280 -6.09 -5.59 22.95
CA SER A 280 -7.48 -5.99 23.29
C SER A 280 -7.75 -7.50 23.12
N LEU A 281 -6.72 -8.27 22.76
CA LEU A 281 -6.73 -9.74 22.66
C LEU A 281 -6.08 -10.34 23.91
#